data_AF-A0AAU6AE75-F1
#
_entry.id   AF-A0AAU6AE75-F1
#
_cell.length_a   1.000
_cell.length_b   1.000
_cell.length_c   1.000
_cell.angle_alpha   90.00
_cell.angle_beta   90.00
_cell.angle_gamma   90.00
#
_symmetry.space_group_name_H-M   'P 1'
#
loop_
_entity.id
_entity.type
_entity.pdbx_description
1 polymer ?
#
loop_
_entity_poly.entity_id
_entity_poly.type
_entity_poly.pdbx_seq_one_letter_code
_entity_poly.pdbx_strand_id
1 'polypeptide(L)' 'MAGHKNKDLPDDPATIEETRQYLLDAIRLLGQNRTAREYFDRMTALYPDRLNPGPVWYGAVGLLGA' A
#
# COMPACT_ATOMS: atom_id res chain seq x y z
N MET A 1 -5.88 21.34 2.35
CA MET A 1 -5.95 20.41 1.20
C MET A 1 -4.65 19.62 1.13
N ALA A 2 -4.71 18.29 1.09
CA ALA A 2 -3.52 17.46 0.90
C ALA A 2 -3.19 17.33 -0.60
N GLY A 3 -1.93 17.56 -1.00
CA GLY A 3 -1.53 17.58 -2.42
C GLY A 3 -1.61 16.21 -3.13
N HIS A 4 -1.62 15.11 -2.39
CA HIS A 4 -1.62 13.74 -2.92
C HIS A 4 -2.87 12.93 -2.54
N LYS A 5 -4.02 13.60 -2.29
CA LYS A 5 -5.29 12.90 -2.04
C LYS A 5 -5.95 12.45 -3.35
N ASN A 6 -6.77 11.39 -3.26
CA ASN A 6 -7.77 11.16 -4.29
C ASN A 6 -8.83 12.26 -4.20
N LYS A 7 -8.98 13.06 -5.26
CA LYS A 7 -9.93 14.18 -5.31
C LYS A 7 -11.40 13.74 -5.34
N ASP A 8 -11.64 12.48 -5.72
CA ASP A 8 -12.98 11.93 -5.86
C ASP A 8 -13.51 11.37 -4.52
N LEU A 9 -12.69 11.38 -3.46
CA LEU A 9 -13.06 10.92 -2.12
C LEU A 9 -13.26 12.08 -1.12
N PRO A 10 -14.23 11.95 -0.19
CA PRO A 10 -14.48 12.95 0.85
C PRO A 10 -13.35 12.98 1.89
N ASP A 11 -13.28 14.07 2.65
CA ASP A 11 -12.43 14.15 3.84
C ASP A 11 -13.17 13.52 5.04
N ASP A 12 -13.17 12.17 5.08
CA ASP A 12 -13.88 11.37 6.10
C ASP A 12 -12.91 10.86 7.19
N PRO A 13 -13.25 10.94 8.50
CA PRO A 13 -12.42 10.36 9.57
C PRO A 13 -12.14 8.86 9.42
N ALA A 14 -12.98 8.10 8.71
CA ALA A 14 -12.75 6.69 8.39
C ALA A 14 -11.42 6.44 7.68
N THR A 15 -10.91 7.44 6.93
CA THR A 15 -9.61 7.39 6.24
C THR A 15 -8.46 7.04 7.18
N ILE A 16 -8.55 7.42 8.46
CA ILE A 16 -7.53 7.11 9.48
C ILE A 16 -7.46 5.60 9.69
N GLU A 17 -8.61 4.94 9.86
CA GLU A 17 -8.68 3.51 10.12
C GLU A 17 -8.32 2.71 8.86
N GLU A 18 -8.77 3.14 7.69
CA GLU A 18 -8.37 2.52 6.42
C GLU A 18 -6.85 2.60 6.19
N THR A 19 -6.23 3.73 6.56
CA THR A 19 -4.77 3.92 6.47
C THR A 19 -4.04 3.04 7.48
N ARG A 20 -4.56 2.93 8.71
CA ARG A 20 -4.03 1.98 9.72
C ARG A 20 -4.05 0.56 9.16
N GLN A 21 -5.19 0.11 8.64
CA GLN A 21 -5.33 -1.23 8.12
C GLN A 21 -4.38 -1.49 6.94
N TYR A 22 -4.25 -0.54 6.01
CA TYR A 22 -3.30 -0.60 4.90
C TYR A 22 -1.85 -0.83 5.37
N LEU A 23 -1.42 -0.11 6.41
CA LEU A 23 -0.07 -0.26 6.96
C LEU A 23 0.12 -1.61 7.69
N LEU A 24 -0.89 -2.08 8.41
CA LEU A 24 -0.85 -3.39 9.06
C LEU A 24 -0.77 -4.53 8.04
N ASP A 25 -1.54 -4.45 6.95
CA ASP A 25 -1.48 -5.42 5.86
C ASP A 25 -0.14 -5.40 5.12
N ALA A 26 0.45 -4.22 4.92
CA ALA A 26 1.81 -4.10 4.38
C ALA A 26 2.85 -4.81 5.27
N ILE A 27 2.83 -4.55 6.59
CA ILE A 27 3.75 -5.22 7.54
C ILE A 27 3.56 -6.73 7.52
N ARG A 28 2.30 -7.19 7.56
CA ARG A 28 1.95 -8.60 7.52
C ARG A 28 2.47 -9.26 6.23
N LEU A 29 2.24 -8.65 5.08
CA LEU A 29 2.65 -9.20 3.78
C LEU A 29 4.15 -9.16 3.58
N LEU A 30 4.86 -8.16 4.10
CA LEU A 30 6.33 -8.15 4.11
C LEU A 30 6.89 -9.35 4.89
N GLY A 31 6.27 -9.73 6.01
CA GLY A 31 6.67 -10.91 6.78
C GLY A 31 6.32 -12.26 6.13
N GLN A 32 5.42 -12.28 5.15
CA GLN A 32 4.88 -13.50 4.54
C GLN A 32 5.48 -13.83 3.16
N ASN A 33 5.98 -12.83 2.43
CA ASN A 33 6.44 -13.00 1.05
C ASN A 33 7.96 -12.86 0.97
N ARG A 34 8.59 -13.62 0.05
CA ARG A 34 10.06 -13.68 -0.05
C ARG A 34 10.62 -12.80 -1.15
N THR A 35 9.78 -12.38 -2.08
CA THR A 35 10.21 -11.55 -3.21
C THR A 35 9.43 -10.24 -3.29
N ALA A 36 10.09 -9.21 -3.82
CA ALA A 36 9.46 -7.92 -4.10
C ALA A 36 8.21 -8.07 -4.98
N ARG A 37 8.23 -9.01 -5.94
CA ARG A 37 7.11 -9.26 -6.85
C ARG A 37 5.90 -9.84 -6.14
N GLU A 38 6.08 -10.89 -5.34
CA GLU A 38 4.98 -11.50 -4.57
C GLU A 38 4.33 -10.50 -3.63
N TYR A 39 5.13 -9.72 -2.90
CA TYR A 39 4.62 -8.67 -2.02
C TYR A 39 3.81 -7.62 -2.79
N PHE A 40 4.35 -7.13 -3.91
CA PHE A 40 3.69 -6.13 -4.74
C PHE A 40 2.35 -6.62 -5.31
N ASP A 41 2.32 -7.84 -5.86
CA ASP A 41 1.12 -8.43 -6.43
C ASP A 41 0.04 -8.62 -5.34
N ARG A 42 0.42 -9.03 -4.13
CA ARG A 42 -0.52 -9.17 -3.00
C ARG A 42 -1.07 -7.84 -2.51
N MET A 43 -0.22 -6.82 -2.36
CA MET A 43 -0.67 -5.48 -1.93
C MET A 43 -1.63 -4.84 -2.94
N THR A 44 -1.30 -4.92 -4.22
CA THR A 44 -2.14 -4.35 -5.29
C THR A 44 -3.44 -5.12 -5.50
N ALA A 45 -3.45 -6.43 -5.25
CA ALA A 45 -4.69 -7.22 -5.24
C ALA A 45 -5.61 -6.88 -4.05
N LEU A 46 -5.06 -6.61 -2.86
CA LEU A 46 -5.85 -6.20 -1.69
C LEU A 46 -6.40 -4.78 -1.82
N TYR A 47 -5.69 -3.89 -2.51
CA TYR A 47 -6.03 -2.48 -2.62
C TYR A 47 -5.97 -1.97 -4.07
N PRO A 48 -6.84 -2.47 -4.96
CA PRO A 48 -6.79 -2.15 -6.39
C PRO A 48 -7.08 -0.66 -6.68
N ASP A 49 -7.86 0.00 -5.82
CA ASP A 49 -8.30 1.39 -6.01
C ASP A 49 -7.36 2.42 -5.37
N ARG A 50 -6.30 1.98 -4.67
CA ARG A 50 -5.31 2.90 -4.10
C ARG A 50 -4.48 3.52 -5.23
N LEU A 51 -4.42 4.84 -5.22
CA LEU A 51 -3.60 5.60 -6.17
C LEU A 51 -2.11 5.36 -5.91
N ASN A 52 -1.31 5.55 -6.96
CA ASN A 52 0.14 5.53 -6.92
C ASN A 52 0.72 4.20 -6.39
N PRO A 53 0.70 3.12 -7.18
CA PRO A 53 1.33 1.85 -6.79
C PRO A 53 2.87 1.91 -6.80
N GLY A 54 3.48 2.96 -7.37
CA GLY A 54 4.94 3.10 -7.48
C GLY A 54 5.69 2.95 -6.14
N PRO A 55 5.33 3.70 -5.08
CA PRO A 55 5.90 3.53 -3.75
C PRO A 55 5.82 2.10 -3.20
N VAL A 56 4.75 1.35 -3.51
CA VAL A 56 4.64 -0.06 -3.11
C VAL A 56 5.73 -0.88 -3.80
N TRP A 57 5.92 -0.69 -5.12
CA TRP A 57 6.95 -1.39 -5.88
C TRP A 57 8.36 -1.03 -5.44
N TYR A 58 8.70 0.26 -5.35
CA TYR A 58 10.04 0.70 -4.97
C TYR A 58 10.38 0.31 -3.53
N GLY A 59 9.40 0.38 -2.61
CA GLY A 59 9.56 -0.13 -1.25
C GLY A 59 9.80 -1.64 -1.24
N ALA A 60 9.06 -2.41 -2.04
CA ALA A 60 9.25 -3.84 -2.18
C ALA A 60 10.66 -4.20 -2.68
N VAL A 61 11.14 -3.52 -3.73
CA VAL A 61 12.49 -3.72 -4.27
C VAL A 61 13.56 -3.33 -3.23
N GLY A 62 13.37 -2.22 -2.51
CA GLY A 62 14.34 -1.79 -1.48
C GLY A 62 14.43 -2.72 -0.27
N LEU A 63 13.34 -3.42 0.08
CA LEU A 63 13.28 -4.29 1.27
C LEU A 63 13.50 -5.77 0.96
N LEU A 64 13.12 -6.21 -0.25
CA LEU A 64 13.09 -7.63 -0.65
C LEU A 64 13.87 -7.89 -1.95
N GLY A 65 14.41 -6.86 -2.60
CA GLY A 65 15.35 -7.02 -3.70
C GLY A 65 16.69 -7.49 -3.16
N ALA A 66 17.20 -8.58 -3.72
CA ALA A 66 18.50 -9.15 -3.40
C ALA A 66 19.66 -8.23 -3.78
#